data_AF-A0A2W6YKE8-F1
#
_entry.id   AF-A0A2W6YKE8-F1
#
_cell.length_a   1.000
_cell.length_b   1.000
_cell.length_c   1.000
_cell.angle_alpha   90.00
_cell.angle_beta   90.00
_cell.angle_gamma   90.00
#
_symmetry.space_group_name_H-M   'P 1'
#
loop_
_entity.id
_entity.type
_entity.pdbx_description
1 polymer ?
#
loop_
_entity_poly.entity_id
_entity_poly.type
_entity_poly.pdbx_seq_one_letter_code
_entity_poly.pdbx_strand_id
1 'polypeptide(L)'
;MRKLFFLFFIFFFSLVFGKTVDPEKKQLFQKAVYEMTLTPEKAVEVLDYLEKNFKLDSEEKDKVKYLRIKSLFFQNNLMEALKQISDNDEAYSSEIIVLKRSILYYLNISDDSDIEEISNKKDVAFSNEIMNLLEELNQNKSKNTEQQLASILEKAKSSNLMISRENLLYLFDFLANNDKGFSHDFFLKGISNLYSNDFQFRISYAKYLINNDETAIAENIISKLPEESLEQTTNLNLKYDYYDLLAKFSAKKQSGQNFKDAVDKKELLLKTINQSRFSAKNKWFNIVEDNLKSEQNNLIKNRQNILFSIIGVGFLVIVLISLWYFQINSQNKEYQNFITKINLLKEKKAPQPQVISEKTENLLLKKLDDFEKTEDFIKSDISLQNLAKKLETNTKYLSETINTHKQKNFNAYINELRINYIIDKLKEKPIYRSYKIKYLAEESGFSTHSAFAAVFKSVTGMSPANYIQLLKQKEE
;
A
#
# COMPACT_ATOMS: atom_id res chain seq x y z
N MET A 1 -12.33 38.65 46.36
CA MET A 1 -12.53 38.69 44.89
C MET A 1 -12.16 37.39 44.16
N ARG A 2 -11.09 36.67 44.52
CA ARG A 2 -10.72 35.35 43.94
C ARG A 2 -11.82 34.27 43.92
N LYS A 3 -12.66 34.18 44.96
CA LYS A 3 -13.77 33.20 45.04
C LYS A 3 -15.00 33.59 44.20
N LEU A 4 -15.19 34.88 43.90
CA LEU A 4 -16.36 35.37 43.16
C LEU A 4 -16.19 35.21 41.64
N PHE A 5 -14.95 35.26 41.14
CA PHE A 5 -14.62 35.06 39.73
C PHE A 5 -14.65 33.58 39.30
N PHE A 6 -14.34 32.66 40.23
CA PHE A 6 -14.35 31.21 39.99
C PHE A 6 -15.77 30.67 39.73
N LEU A 7 -16.80 31.34 40.26
CA LEU A 7 -18.20 30.94 40.14
C LEU A 7 -18.84 31.28 38.78
N PHE A 8 -18.31 32.26 38.04
CA PHE A 8 -18.90 32.70 36.76
C PHE A 8 -18.45 31.86 35.54
N PHE A 9 -17.36 31.10 35.67
CA PHE A 9 -16.85 30.21 34.61
C PHE A 9 -17.63 28.88 34.49
N ILE A 10 -18.56 28.62 35.40
CA ILE A 10 -19.34 27.39 35.49
C ILE A 10 -20.32 27.23 34.32
N PHE A 11 -20.69 28.32 33.64
CA PHE A 11 -21.81 28.29 32.67
C PHE A 11 -21.46 27.74 31.28
N PHE A 12 -20.18 27.65 30.90
CA PHE A 12 -19.78 27.14 29.57
C PHE A 12 -19.58 25.61 29.52
N PHE A 13 -19.70 24.89 30.64
CA PHE A 13 -19.29 23.48 30.74
C PHE A 13 -20.43 22.50 31.08
N SER A 14 -21.70 22.92 30.97
CA SER A 14 -22.87 22.09 31.33
C SER A 14 -23.43 21.25 30.17
N LEU A 15 -23.00 21.46 28.93
CA LEU A 15 -23.64 20.83 27.75
C LEU A 15 -22.97 19.54 27.23
N VAL A 16 -21.92 19.03 27.88
CA VAL A 16 -21.13 17.88 27.36
C VAL A 16 -21.29 16.59 28.17
N PHE A 17 -21.79 16.61 29.41
CA PHE A 17 -21.60 15.46 30.30
C PHE A 17 -22.78 14.49 30.36
N GLY A 18 -22.70 13.44 29.53
CA GLY A 18 -23.24 12.13 29.84
C GLY A 18 -22.25 11.34 30.73
N LYS A 19 -22.75 10.85 31.87
CA LYS A 19 -22.09 10.08 32.96
C LYS A 19 -21.27 10.87 33.99
N THR A 20 -21.30 10.35 35.23
CA THR A 20 -20.82 10.95 36.48
C THR A 20 -19.30 11.13 36.47
N VAL A 21 -18.85 12.35 36.17
CA VAL A 21 -17.45 12.76 36.31
C VAL A 21 -17.14 12.97 37.79
N ASP A 22 -16.00 12.46 38.24
CA ASP A 22 -15.42 12.81 39.53
C ASP A 22 -15.29 14.35 39.62
N PRO A 23 -16.02 15.00 40.55
CA PRO A 23 -16.06 16.46 40.64
C PRO A 23 -14.66 17.06 40.87
N GLU A 24 -13.74 16.34 41.50
CA GLU A 24 -12.38 16.78 41.74
C GLU A 24 -11.54 16.78 40.45
N LYS A 25 -11.62 15.72 39.63
CA LYS A 25 -10.98 15.68 38.30
C LYS A 25 -11.44 16.84 37.42
N LYS A 26 -12.75 17.12 37.42
CA LYS A 26 -13.32 18.24 36.65
C LYS A 26 -12.75 19.59 37.10
N GLN A 27 -12.64 19.81 38.41
CA GLN A 27 -12.06 21.03 38.96
C GLN A 27 -10.57 21.17 38.64
N LEU A 28 -9.81 20.08 38.66
CA LEU A 28 -8.39 20.08 38.30
C LEU A 28 -8.17 20.41 36.82
N PHE A 29 -8.96 19.84 35.90
CA PHE A 29 -8.92 20.23 34.49
C PHE A 29 -9.26 21.71 34.28
N GLN A 30 -10.28 22.22 34.98
CA GLN A 30 -10.64 23.65 34.92
C GLN A 30 -9.51 24.54 35.44
N LYS A 31 -8.90 24.15 36.56
CA LYS A 31 -7.75 24.84 37.14
C LYS A 31 -6.56 24.84 36.17
N ALA A 32 -6.25 23.71 35.55
CA ALA A 32 -5.18 23.62 34.55
C ALA A 32 -5.42 24.58 33.38
N VAL A 33 -6.63 24.61 32.81
CA VAL A 33 -6.98 25.53 31.72
C VAL A 33 -6.82 26.99 32.13
N TYR A 34 -7.29 27.34 33.33
CA TYR A 34 -7.19 28.71 33.85
C TYR A 34 -5.73 29.13 34.04
N GLU A 35 -4.96 28.34 34.80
CA GLU A 35 -3.56 28.61 35.09
C GLU A 35 -2.75 28.67 33.80
N MET A 36 -3.08 27.86 32.78
CA MET A 36 -2.36 27.81 31.51
C MET A 36 -2.24 29.17 30.84
N THR A 37 -3.30 29.98 30.90
CA THR A 37 -3.34 31.28 30.20
C THR A 37 -2.36 32.32 30.77
N LEU A 38 -2.17 32.35 32.08
CA LEU A 38 -1.33 33.34 32.79
C LEU A 38 0.00 32.75 33.27
N THR A 39 -0.02 31.55 33.81
CA THR A 39 1.16 30.88 34.36
C THR A 39 1.21 29.44 33.89
N PRO A 40 1.55 29.20 32.61
CA PRO A 40 1.48 27.87 32.02
C PRO A 40 2.29 26.79 32.75
N GLU A 41 3.39 27.12 33.42
CA GLU A 41 4.14 26.14 34.24
C GLU A 41 3.28 25.54 35.35
N LYS A 42 2.42 26.34 36.00
CA LYS A 42 1.50 25.84 37.03
C LYS A 42 0.41 24.94 36.47
N ALA A 43 0.03 25.13 35.20
CA ALA A 43 -0.89 24.20 34.55
C ALA A 43 -0.27 22.81 34.44
N VAL A 44 1.03 22.71 34.11
CA VAL A 44 1.76 21.44 34.08
C VAL A 44 1.77 20.78 35.46
N GLU A 45 2.04 21.53 36.53
CA GLU A 45 1.99 21.00 37.90
C GLU A 45 0.61 20.43 38.27
N VAL A 46 -0.47 21.11 37.86
CA VAL A 46 -1.85 20.63 38.07
C VAL A 46 -2.13 19.36 37.28
N LEU A 47 -1.63 19.26 36.04
CA LEU A 47 -1.78 18.07 35.21
C LEU A 47 -0.97 16.89 35.76
N ASP A 48 0.26 17.12 36.22
CA ASP A 48 1.10 16.10 36.86
C ASP A 48 0.44 15.56 38.13
N TYR A 49 -0.15 16.45 38.94
CA TYR A 49 -0.95 16.05 40.09
C TYR A 49 -2.15 15.20 39.69
N LEU A 50 -2.88 15.59 38.63
CA LEU A 50 -4.04 14.84 38.14
C LEU A 50 -3.65 13.44 37.65
N GLU A 51 -2.58 13.29 36.86
CA GLU A 51 -2.10 11.98 36.40
C GLU A 51 -1.60 11.08 37.54
N LYS A 52 -0.94 11.67 38.54
CA LYS A 52 -0.37 10.92 39.66
C LYS A 52 -1.43 10.39 40.62
N ASN A 53 -2.50 11.15 40.84
CA ASN A 53 -3.48 10.87 41.89
C ASN A 53 -4.78 10.26 41.37
N PHE A 54 -5.05 10.32 40.06
CA PHE A 54 -6.30 9.82 39.48
C PHE A 54 -6.05 8.83 38.34
N LYS A 55 -6.90 7.82 38.26
CA LYS A 55 -6.96 6.96 37.06
C LYS A 55 -7.72 7.70 35.96
N LEU A 56 -7.05 7.90 34.84
CA LEU A 56 -7.58 8.56 33.66
C LEU A 56 -8.02 7.53 32.62
N ASP A 57 -9.20 7.75 32.04
CA ASP A 57 -9.61 7.04 30.83
C ASP A 57 -8.85 7.54 29.58
N SER A 58 -9.13 6.96 28.41
CA SER A 58 -8.42 7.31 27.17
C SER A 58 -8.65 8.78 26.76
N GLU A 59 -9.87 9.28 26.92
CA GLU A 59 -10.23 10.65 26.52
C GLU A 59 -9.59 11.67 27.47
N GLU A 60 -9.58 11.37 28.77
CA GLU A 60 -8.91 12.19 29.78
C GLU A 60 -7.39 12.24 29.57
N LYS A 61 -6.77 11.13 29.14
CA LYS A 61 -5.34 11.10 28.79
C LYS A 61 -5.03 11.96 27.56
N ASP A 62 -5.84 11.87 26.51
CA ASP A 62 -5.70 12.70 25.31
C ASP A 62 -5.85 14.18 25.67
N LYS A 63 -6.79 14.52 26.56
CA LYS A 63 -6.97 15.87 27.07
C LYS A 63 -5.78 16.37 27.87
N VAL A 64 -5.19 15.55 28.74
CA VAL A 64 -3.96 15.90 29.46
C VAL A 64 -2.82 16.16 28.47
N LYS A 65 -2.66 15.29 27.46
CA LYS A 65 -1.64 15.45 26.41
C LYS A 65 -1.82 16.76 25.66
N TYR A 66 -3.04 17.07 25.20
CA TYR A 66 -3.37 18.35 24.56
C TYR A 66 -3.02 19.55 25.45
N LEU A 67 -3.45 19.53 26.72
CA LEU A 67 -3.21 20.63 27.66
C LEU A 67 -1.71 20.83 27.94
N ARG A 68 -0.95 19.74 28.03
CA ARG A 68 0.51 19.80 28.24
C ARG A 68 1.21 20.44 27.04
N ILE A 69 0.88 20.02 25.82
CA ILE A 69 1.42 20.60 24.58
C ILE A 69 1.03 22.09 24.48
N LYS A 70 -0.23 22.43 24.78
CA LYS A 70 -0.71 23.82 24.72
C LYS A 70 -0.05 24.70 25.79
N SER A 71 0.23 24.14 26.95
CA SER A 71 1.00 24.82 28.00
C SER A 71 2.43 25.10 27.55
N LEU A 72 3.11 24.13 26.94
CA LEU A 72 4.44 24.33 26.35
C LEU A 72 4.44 25.42 25.27
N PHE A 73 3.39 25.46 24.44
CA PHE A 73 3.19 26.51 23.46
C PHE A 73 3.09 27.90 24.12
N PHE A 74 2.32 28.05 25.21
CA PHE A 74 2.20 29.32 25.93
C PHE A 74 3.45 29.70 26.74
N GLN A 75 4.25 28.73 27.18
CA GLN A 75 5.59 28.95 27.74
C GLN A 75 6.60 29.40 26.68
N ASN A 76 6.21 29.40 25.39
CA ASN A 76 7.10 29.59 24.26
C ASN A 76 8.22 28.52 24.22
N ASN A 77 7.99 27.35 24.82
CA ASN A 77 8.84 26.15 24.73
C ASN A 77 8.43 25.31 23.51
N LEU A 78 8.59 25.92 22.34
CA LEU A 78 8.07 25.43 21.08
C LEU A 78 8.77 24.14 20.60
N MET A 79 10.06 23.98 20.92
CA MET A 79 10.82 22.78 20.56
C MET A 79 10.23 21.52 21.20
N GLU A 80 9.94 21.59 22.51
CA GLU A 80 9.37 20.45 23.24
C GLU A 80 7.92 20.20 22.81
N ALA A 81 7.14 21.27 22.55
CA ALA A 81 5.79 21.15 22.00
C ALA A 81 5.79 20.41 20.66
N LEU A 82 6.68 20.81 19.73
CA LEU A 82 6.82 20.16 18.43
C LEU A 82 7.27 18.71 18.54
N LYS A 83 8.21 18.41 19.44
CA LYS A 83 8.67 17.04 19.68
C LYS A 83 7.52 16.11 20.10
N GLN A 84 6.66 16.56 21.01
CA GLN A 84 5.49 15.78 21.43
C GLN A 84 4.46 15.60 20.30
N ILE A 85 4.48 16.48 19.29
CA ILE A 85 3.65 16.42 18.09
C ILE A 85 4.32 15.64 16.94
N SER A 86 5.63 15.41 16.96
CA SER A 86 6.33 14.62 15.94
C SER A 86 6.47 13.15 16.29
N ASP A 87 6.62 12.83 17.58
CA ASP A 87 7.05 11.51 18.03
C ASP A 87 5.92 10.46 18.06
N ASN A 88 4.67 10.79 17.69
CA ASN A 88 3.56 9.82 17.76
C ASN A 88 2.96 9.53 16.38
N ASP A 89 3.17 8.29 15.91
CA ASP A 89 2.51 7.66 14.76
C ASP A 89 1.03 7.27 15.02
N GLU A 90 0.43 7.71 16.13
CA GLU A 90 -0.97 7.40 16.48
C GLU A 90 -1.93 8.46 15.92
N ALA A 91 -3.11 8.01 15.48
CA ALA A 91 -4.19 8.86 15.00
C ALA A 91 -4.55 9.94 16.03
N TYR A 92 -3.98 11.13 15.88
CA TYR A 92 -4.16 12.24 16.80
C TYR A 92 -5.64 12.58 17.02
N SER A 93 -5.95 12.98 18.27
CA SER A 93 -7.23 13.60 18.59
C SER A 93 -7.41 14.91 17.80
N SER A 94 -8.65 15.34 17.57
CA SER A 94 -8.92 16.59 16.84
C SER A 94 -8.21 17.79 17.46
N GLU A 95 -8.15 17.82 18.78
CA GLU A 95 -7.51 18.85 19.58
C GLU A 95 -6.01 18.99 19.24
N ILE A 96 -5.28 17.87 19.15
CA ILE A 96 -3.84 17.88 18.89
C ILE A 96 -3.55 18.24 17.43
N ILE A 97 -4.36 17.76 16.48
CA ILE A 97 -4.23 18.13 15.06
C ILE A 97 -4.38 19.64 14.87
N VAL A 98 -5.43 20.22 15.45
CA VAL A 98 -5.69 21.66 15.37
C VAL A 98 -4.58 22.46 16.07
N LEU A 99 -4.07 21.96 17.20
CA LEU A 99 -2.95 22.59 17.91
C LEU A 99 -1.63 22.52 17.11
N LYS A 100 -1.31 21.37 16.50
CA LYS A 100 -0.16 21.19 15.60
C LYS A 100 -0.18 22.28 14.53
N ARG A 101 -1.31 22.38 13.81
CA ARG A 101 -1.49 23.40 12.77
C ARG A 101 -1.30 24.82 13.31
N SER A 102 -1.83 25.09 14.49
CA SER A 102 -1.71 26.41 15.13
C SER A 102 -0.24 26.75 15.42
N ILE A 103 0.52 25.80 15.95
CA ILE A 103 1.96 25.97 16.24
C ILE A 103 2.75 26.15 14.96
N LEU A 104 2.48 25.37 13.91
CA LEU A 104 3.18 25.48 12.62
C LEU A 104 2.90 26.82 11.95
N TYR A 105 1.64 27.29 11.97
CA TYR A 105 1.29 28.63 11.52
C TYR A 105 2.03 29.70 12.33
N TYR A 106 2.04 29.59 13.66
CA TYR A 106 2.77 30.52 14.53
C TYR A 106 4.28 30.56 14.24
N LEU A 107 4.85 29.49 13.68
CA LEU A 107 6.25 29.38 13.25
C LEU A 107 6.49 29.80 11.79
N ASN A 108 5.45 30.23 11.06
CA ASN A 108 5.50 30.47 9.62
C ASN A 108 6.07 29.26 8.85
N ILE A 109 5.50 28.08 9.11
CA ILE A 109 5.77 26.83 8.40
C ILE A 109 4.48 26.44 7.68
N SER A 110 4.54 26.33 6.35
CA SER A 110 3.49 25.69 5.56
C SER A 110 3.59 24.18 5.73
N ASP A 111 2.51 23.55 6.14
CA ASP A 111 2.41 22.10 6.25
C ASP A 111 1.17 21.63 5.46
N ASP A 112 1.43 21.10 4.27
CA ASP A 112 0.40 20.58 3.37
C ASP A 112 0.09 19.09 3.67
N SER A 113 0.79 18.47 4.64
CA SER A 113 0.82 17.01 4.77
C SER A 113 -0.41 16.37 5.44
N ASP A 114 -1.28 17.14 6.10
CA ASP A 114 -2.34 16.58 6.98
C ASP A 114 -3.80 16.93 6.57
N ILE A 115 -4.04 17.57 5.43
CA ILE A 115 -5.37 18.17 5.17
C ILE A 115 -6.39 17.17 4.57
N GLU A 116 -5.97 16.13 3.85
CA GLU A 116 -6.91 15.27 3.13
C GLU A 116 -7.41 14.04 3.92
N GLU A 117 -6.59 13.42 4.78
CA GLU A 117 -6.98 12.14 5.41
C GLU A 117 -7.86 12.26 6.67
N ILE A 118 -7.92 13.44 7.32
CA ILE A 118 -8.58 13.61 8.64
C ILE A 118 -9.78 14.59 8.60
N SER A 119 -10.25 14.98 7.42
CA SER A 119 -11.29 16.02 7.24
C SER A 119 -12.69 15.68 7.76
N ASN A 120 -12.93 14.45 8.23
CA ASN A 120 -14.25 13.98 8.69
C ASN A 120 -14.62 14.44 10.12
N LYS A 121 -13.70 15.01 10.91
CA LYS A 121 -13.98 15.46 12.28
C LYS A 121 -14.42 16.94 12.32
N LYS A 122 -15.52 17.25 13.02
CA LYS A 122 -16.14 18.59 13.07
C LYS A 122 -15.16 19.73 13.40
N ASP A 123 -14.34 19.55 14.45
CA ASP A 123 -13.41 20.60 14.90
C ASP A 123 -12.24 20.82 13.92
N VAL A 124 -11.78 19.76 13.23
CA VAL A 124 -10.75 19.85 12.19
C VAL A 124 -11.31 20.58 10.96
N ALA A 125 -12.54 20.25 10.55
CA ALA A 125 -13.21 20.95 9.45
C ALA A 125 -13.41 22.45 9.75
N PHE A 126 -13.78 22.80 10.99
CA PHE A 126 -13.90 24.21 11.39
C PHE A 126 -12.54 24.93 11.41
N SER A 127 -11.49 24.26 11.90
CA SER A 127 -10.11 24.77 11.80
C SER A 127 -9.69 25.02 10.33
N ASN A 128 -10.01 24.09 9.43
CA ASN A 128 -9.77 24.23 7.99
C ASN A 128 -10.45 25.48 7.41
N GLU A 129 -11.71 25.70 7.72
CA GLU A 129 -12.44 26.89 7.24
C GLU A 129 -11.78 28.20 7.71
N ILE A 130 -11.39 28.29 8.99
CA ILE A 130 -10.74 29.48 9.54
C ILE A 130 -9.39 29.72 8.88
N MET A 131 -8.56 28.69 8.83
CA MET A 131 -7.18 28.82 8.38
C MET A 131 -7.06 29.00 6.86
N ASN A 132 -7.96 28.39 6.07
CA ASN A 132 -8.02 28.60 4.63
C ASN A 132 -8.44 30.04 4.31
N LEU A 133 -9.44 30.59 5.01
CA LEU A 133 -9.79 32.01 4.86
C LEU A 133 -8.60 32.91 5.22
N LEU A 134 -7.93 32.63 6.33
CA LEU A 134 -6.76 33.39 6.74
C LEU A 134 -5.64 33.35 5.70
N GLU A 135 -5.40 32.19 5.07
CA GLU A 135 -4.43 32.06 3.99
C GLU A 135 -4.85 32.81 2.73
N GLU A 136 -6.12 32.71 2.32
CA GLU A 136 -6.68 33.47 1.19
C GLU A 136 -6.54 34.98 1.39
N LEU A 137 -6.78 35.46 2.61
CA LEU A 137 -6.61 36.86 2.99
C LEU A 137 -5.15 37.28 2.94
N ASN A 138 -4.23 36.49 3.51
CA ASN A 138 -2.79 36.75 3.44
C ASN A 138 -2.26 36.82 1.99
N GLN A 139 -2.87 36.07 1.07
CA GLN A 139 -2.48 36.07 -0.35
C GLN A 139 -3.22 37.13 -1.20
N ASN A 140 -4.09 37.96 -0.61
CA ASN A 140 -4.98 38.89 -1.31
C ASN A 140 -5.85 38.19 -2.38
N LYS A 141 -6.28 36.95 -2.13
CA LYS A 141 -7.06 36.12 -3.07
C LYS A 141 -8.50 35.85 -2.61
N SER A 142 -8.88 36.28 -1.41
CA SER A 142 -10.19 35.98 -0.85
C SER A 142 -11.32 36.56 -1.70
N LYS A 143 -12.33 35.73 -1.97
CA LYS A 143 -13.61 36.11 -2.60
C LYS A 143 -14.73 35.81 -1.61
N ASN A 144 -15.74 36.68 -1.53
CA ASN A 144 -16.88 36.53 -0.62
C ASN A 144 -16.48 36.51 0.88
N THR A 145 -15.44 37.27 1.25
CA THR A 145 -14.91 37.36 2.62
C THR A 145 -16.01 37.61 3.65
N GLU A 146 -16.96 38.50 3.37
CA GLU A 146 -18.08 38.79 4.28
C GLU A 146 -18.95 37.55 4.58
N GLN A 147 -19.27 36.75 3.56
CA GLN A 147 -20.06 35.52 3.74
C GLN A 147 -19.27 34.46 4.51
N GLN A 148 -17.96 34.33 4.23
CA GLN A 148 -17.08 33.40 4.95
C GLN A 148 -16.95 33.81 6.42
N LEU A 149 -16.75 35.09 6.74
CA LEU A 149 -16.70 35.60 8.11
C LEU A 149 -18.01 35.37 8.86
N ALA A 150 -19.16 35.61 8.22
CA ALA A 150 -20.47 35.34 8.82
C ALA A 150 -20.67 33.85 9.12
N SER A 151 -20.30 32.96 8.18
CA SER A 151 -20.33 31.50 8.37
C SER A 151 -19.46 31.06 9.56
N ILE A 152 -18.23 31.55 9.63
CA ILE A 152 -17.28 31.22 10.70
C ILE A 152 -17.82 31.69 12.05
N LEU A 153 -18.36 32.91 12.13
CA LEU A 153 -18.94 33.45 13.36
C LEU A 153 -20.15 32.62 13.83
N GLU A 154 -21.05 32.22 12.93
CA GLU A 154 -22.18 31.35 13.30
C GLU A 154 -21.71 29.99 13.80
N LYS A 155 -20.75 29.35 13.10
CA LYS A 155 -20.18 28.07 13.51
C LYS A 155 -19.47 28.16 14.86
N ALA A 156 -18.75 29.25 15.13
CA ALA A 156 -18.05 29.49 16.39
C ALA A 156 -18.99 29.42 17.61
N LYS A 157 -20.26 29.83 17.48
CA LYS A 157 -21.25 29.77 18.58
C LYS A 157 -21.56 28.34 19.05
N SER A 158 -21.27 27.33 18.22
CA SER A 158 -21.58 25.91 18.50
C SER A 158 -20.36 24.99 18.42
N SER A 159 -19.16 25.56 18.28
CA SER A 159 -17.90 24.82 18.21
C SER A 159 -17.24 24.70 19.59
N ASN A 160 -16.23 23.84 19.69
CA ASN A 160 -15.38 23.80 20.86
C ASN A 160 -14.40 24.99 20.83
N LEU A 161 -14.79 26.09 21.49
CA LEU A 161 -14.00 27.33 21.54
C LEU A 161 -12.59 27.15 22.11
N MET A 162 -12.33 26.10 22.90
CA MET A 162 -11.00 25.81 23.42
C MET A 162 -10.06 25.29 22.33
N ILE A 163 -10.59 24.47 21.41
CA ILE A 163 -9.85 23.89 20.28
C ILE A 163 -9.58 24.94 19.21
N SER A 164 -10.61 25.68 18.79
CA SER A 164 -10.51 26.68 17.71
C SER A 164 -9.85 27.98 18.13
N ARG A 165 -9.49 28.14 19.41
CA ARG A 165 -9.00 29.39 20.01
C ARG A 165 -7.88 30.05 19.20
N GLU A 166 -6.79 29.33 18.94
CA GLU A 166 -5.61 29.93 18.29
C GLU A 166 -5.90 30.30 16.84
N ASN A 167 -6.61 29.45 16.09
CA ASN A 167 -6.98 29.76 14.70
C ASN A 167 -7.88 31.01 14.63
N LEU A 168 -8.87 31.10 15.52
CA LEU A 168 -9.73 32.27 15.61
C LEU A 168 -8.95 33.51 16.06
N LEU A 169 -7.98 33.37 16.97
CA LEU A 169 -7.14 34.48 17.40
C LEU A 169 -6.26 34.98 16.23
N TYR A 170 -5.70 34.09 15.42
CA TYR A 170 -4.92 34.49 14.24
C TYR A 170 -5.76 35.23 13.19
N LEU A 171 -6.96 34.72 12.89
CA LEU A 171 -7.89 35.40 12.00
C LEU A 171 -8.34 36.74 12.60
N PHE A 172 -8.65 36.77 13.89
CA PHE A 172 -9.02 37.98 14.62
C PHE A 172 -7.91 39.04 14.54
N ASP A 173 -6.67 38.67 14.87
CA ASP A 173 -5.52 39.58 14.84
C ASP A 173 -5.21 40.04 13.42
N PHE A 174 -5.38 39.18 12.42
CA PHE A 174 -5.23 39.58 11.02
C PHE A 174 -6.23 40.68 10.67
N LEU A 175 -7.53 40.48 10.92
CA LEU A 175 -8.59 41.44 10.62
C LEU A 175 -8.48 42.71 11.49
N ALA A 176 -8.05 42.57 12.75
CA ALA A 176 -7.85 43.71 13.65
C ALA A 176 -6.73 44.65 13.17
N ASN A 177 -5.76 44.12 12.42
CA ASN A 177 -4.63 44.88 11.87
C ASN A 177 -4.81 45.24 10.39
N ASN A 178 -5.73 44.61 9.65
CA ASN A 178 -5.92 44.78 8.20
C ASN A 178 -7.39 45.09 7.84
N ASP A 179 -7.57 46.12 7.01
CA ASP A 179 -8.81 46.54 6.34
C ASP A 179 -10.00 46.98 7.23
N LYS A 180 -10.73 48.00 6.75
CA LYS A 180 -11.74 48.78 7.47
C LYS A 180 -13.14 48.55 6.88
N GLY A 181 -13.61 47.30 6.90
CA GLY A 181 -14.95 46.92 6.46
C GLY A 181 -15.95 46.72 7.60
N PHE A 182 -17.24 47.02 7.36
CA PHE A 182 -18.33 46.77 8.33
C PHE A 182 -18.43 45.30 8.77
N SER A 183 -18.18 44.37 7.84
CA SER A 183 -18.15 42.93 8.12
C SER A 183 -17.03 42.52 9.09
N HIS A 184 -15.93 43.27 9.12
CA HIS A 184 -14.81 43.01 10.02
C HIS A 184 -15.17 43.43 11.45
N ASP A 185 -15.78 44.60 11.64
CA ASP A 185 -16.25 45.05 12.97
C ASP A 185 -17.27 44.07 13.56
N PHE A 186 -18.27 43.66 12.76
CA PHE A 186 -19.26 42.68 13.21
C PHE A 186 -18.62 41.35 13.65
N PHE A 187 -17.67 40.84 12.86
CA PHE A 187 -16.92 39.62 13.18
C PHE A 187 -16.10 39.78 14.46
N LEU A 188 -15.28 40.83 14.56
CA LEU A 188 -14.42 41.09 15.71
C LEU A 188 -15.23 41.24 16.99
N LYS A 189 -16.32 42.02 16.96
CA LYS A 189 -17.23 42.16 18.10
C LYS A 189 -17.87 40.83 18.49
N GLY A 190 -18.31 40.05 17.49
CA GLY A 190 -18.89 38.72 17.70
C GLY A 190 -17.94 37.75 18.39
N ILE A 191 -16.71 37.62 17.88
CA ILE A 191 -15.67 36.75 18.46
C ILE A 191 -15.22 37.27 19.83
N SER A 192 -15.07 38.59 20.00
CA SER A 192 -14.72 39.19 21.30
C SER A 192 -15.75 38.86 22.38
N ASN A 193 -17.04 38.84 22.03
CA ASN A 193 -18.11 38.43 22.95
C ASN A 193 -18.05 36.94 23.30
N LEU A 194 -17.74 36.06 22.34
CA LEU A 194 -17.57 34.63 22.60
C LEU A 194 -16.38 34.36 23.53
N TYR A 195 -15.32 35.16 23.43
CA TYR A 195 -14.10 35.07 24.24
C TYR A 195 -13.99 36.20 25.26
N SER A 196 -15.11 36.65 25.85
CA SER A 196 -15.13 37.82 26.74
C SER A 196 -14.23 37.73 27.97
N ASN A 197 -13.86 36.51 28.37
CA ASN A 197 -12.98 36.23 29.50
C ASN A 197 -11.52 35.96 29.10
N ASP A 198 -11.23 35.91 27.80
CA ASP A 198 -9.88 35.66 27.29
C ASP A 198 -9.11 36.98 27.17
N PHE A 199 -7.97 37.07 27.87
CA PHE A 199 -7.19 38.31 27.89
C PHE A 199 -6.60 38.67 26.53
N GLN A 200 -6.19 37.69 25.70
CA GLN A 200 -5.59 38.02 24.40
C GLN A 200 -6.66 38.59 23.46
N PHE A 201 -7.86 38.00 23.38
CA PHE A 201 -8.94 38.56 22.57
C PHE A 201 -9.36 39.96 23.04
N ARG A 202 -9.43 40.19 24.35
CA ARG A 202 -9.72 41.54 24.90
C ARG A 202 -8.63 42.55 24.54
N ILE A 203 -7.37 42.15 24.65
CA ILE A 203 -6.22 42.98 24.30
C ILE A 203 -6.24 43.29 22.80
N SER A 204 -6.42 42.29 21.95
CA SER A 204 -6.51 42.47 20.50
C SER A 204 -7.69 43.34 20.08
N TYR A 205 -8.85 43.18 20.72
CA TYR A 205 -9.99 44.06 20.46
C TYR A 205 -9.73 45.51 20.90
N ALA A 206 -9.08 45.72 22.06
CA ALA A 206 -8.68 47.05 22.48
C ALA A 206 -7.66 47.69 21.51
N LYS A 207 -6.70 46.91 20.99
CA LYS A 207 -5.76 47.36 19.95
C LYS A 207 -6.52 47.81 18.69
N TYR A 208 -7.51 47.03 18.25
CA TYR A 208 -8.38 47.36 17.13
C TYR A 208 -9.13 48.69 17.36
N LEU A 209 -9.76 48.87 18.52
CA LEU A 209 -10.50 50.10 18.85
C LEU A 209 -9.60 51.34 18.87
N ILE A 210 -8.37 51.23 19.38
CA ILE A 210 -7.39 52.33 19.35
C ILE A 210 -7.05 52.74 17.91
N ASN A 211 -6.85 51.75 17.04
CA ASN A 211 -6.54 51.99 15.63
C ASN A 211 -7.69 52.63 14.85
N ASN A 212 -8.93 52.47 15.33
CA ASN A 212 -10.15 53.03 14.73
C ASN A 212 -10.70 54.24 15.48
N ASP A 213 -9.85 54.93 16.26
CA ASP A 213 -10.20 56.16 16.99
C ASP A 213 -11.25 56.00 18.11
N GLU A 214 -11.70 54.78 18.42
CA GLU A 214 -12.62 54.44 19.52
C GLU A 214 -11.91 54.35 20.87
N THR A 215 -11.04 55.32 21.15
CA THR A 215 -10.08 55.29 22.28
C THR A 215 -10.78 55.23 23.64
N ALA A 216 -11.96 55.83 23.79
CA ALA A 216 -12.72 55.80 25.05
C ALA A 216 -13.23 54.39 25.39
N ILE A 217 -13.64 53.62 24.38
CA ILE A 217 -14.09 52.23 24.57
C ILE A 217 -12.87 51.35 24.90
N ALA A 218 -11.76 51.55 24.20
CA ALA A 218 -10.51 50.87 24.49
C ALA A 218 -10.02 51.13 25.93
N GLU A 219 -10.08 52.38 26.39
CA GLU A 219 -9.72 52.79 27.76
C GLU A 219 -10.55 52.06 28.82
N ASN A 220 -11.86 51.90 28.59
CA ASN A 220 -12.73 51.11 29.47
C ASN A 220 -12.29 49.63 29.53
N ILE A 221 -11.97 49.03 28.38
CA ILE A 221 -11.47 47.64 28.34
C ILE A 221 -10.14 47.50 29.08
N ILE A 222 -9.20 48.42 28.85
CA ILE A 222 -7.87 48.46 29.48
C ILE A 222 -8.01 48.58 31.00
N SER A 223 -8.87 49.47 31.49
CA SER A 223 -9.10 49.67 32.93
C SER A 223 -9.61 48.43 33.67
N LYS A 224 -10.18 47.46 32.93
CA LYS A 224 -10.69 46.19 33.45
C LYS A 224 -9.70 45.04 33.28
N LEU A 225 -8.51 45.26 32.73
CA LEU A 225 -7.48 44.23 32.63
C LEU A 225 -6.75 44.10 33.98
N PRO A 226 -6.40 42.87 34.41
CA PRO A 226 -5.68 42.67 35.66
C PRO A 226 -4.18 42.97 35.48
N GLU A 227 -3.82 44.25 35.58
CA GLU A 227 -2.46 44.77 35.37
C GLU A 227 -1.38 43.92 36.06
N GLU A 228 -1.47 43.73 37.39
CA GLU A 228 -0.47 42.96 38.16
C GLU A 228 -0.30 41.52 37.61
N SER A 229 -1.40 40.86 37.24
CA SER A 229 -1.36 39.49 36.70
C SER A 229 -0.74 39.44 35.30
N LEU A 230 -1.00 40.44 34.45
CA LEU A 230 -0.44 40.54 33.11
C LEU A 230 1.04 40.95 33.12
N GLU A 231 1.48 41.73 34.11
CA GLU A 231 2.90 42.05 34.27
C GLU A 231 3.71 40.86 34.81
N GLN A 232 3.11 40.04 35.69
CA GLN A 232 3.75 38.88 36.29
C GLN A 232 3.58 37.57 35.50
N THR A 233 2.76 37.57 34.46
CA THR A 233 2.51 36.41 33.58
C THR A 233 3.81 35.83 33.04
N THR A 234 3.92 34.50 33.01
CA THR A 234 5.02 33.78 32.35
C THR A 234 4.69 33.42 30.91
N ASN A 235 3.42 33.60 30.50
CA ASN A 235 3.03 33.52 29.09
C ASN A 235 3.60 34.71 28.30
N LEU A 236 4.71 34.48 27.60
CA LEU A 236 5.46 35.52 26.91
C LEU A 236 4.65 36.24 25.83
N ASN A 237 3.80 35.50 25.10
CA ASN A 237 2.96 36.08 24.05
C ASN A 237 1.90 37.02 24.64
N LEU A 238 1.20 36.59 25.68
CA LEU A 238 0.24 37.44 26.39
C LEU A 238 0.91 38.67 26.99
N LYS A 239 2.11 38.51 27.57
CA LYS A 239 2.89 39.63 28.13
C LYS A 239 3.29 40.63 27.04
N TYR A 240 3.74 40.12 25.89
CA TYR A 240 4.06 40.94 24.73
C TYR A 240 2.83 41.71 24.22
N ASP A 241 1.70 41.04 24.07
CA ASP A 241 0.44 41.65 23.63
C ASP A 241 -0.02 42.77 24.55
N TYR A 242 0.14 42.58 25.86
CA TYR A 242 -0.19 43.59 26.87
C TYR A 242 0.69 44.84 26.71
N TYR A 243 2.00 44.70 26.62
CA TYR A 243 2.89 45.85 26.42
C TYR A 243 2.72 46.50 25.04
N ASP A 244 2.39 45.73 23.99
CA ASP A 244 2.01 46.29 22.68
C ASP A 244 0.75 47.17 22.78
N LEU A 245 -0.27 46.71 23.52
CA LEU A 245 -1.46 47.50 23.79
C LEU A 245 -1.14 48.79 24.54
N LEU A 246 -0.34 48.72 25.61
CA LEU A 246 0.06 49.89 26.39
C LEU A 246 0.86 50.89 25.54
N ALA A 247 1.76 50.41 24.68
CA ALA A 247 2.52 51.25 23.75
C ALA A 247 1.58 51.96 22.75
N LYS A 248 0.63 51.24 22.14
CA LYS A 248 -0.36 51.84 21.22
C LYS A 248 -1.24 52.88 21.92
N PHE A 249 -1.72 52.56 23.13
CA PHE A 249 -2.60 53.44 23.89
C PHE A 249 -1.88 54.72 24.34
N SER A 250 -0.66 54.58 24.87
CA SER A 250 0.17 55.72 25.29
C SER A 250 0.60 56.61 24.13
N ALA A 251 0.90 56.04 22.96
CA ALA A 251 1.14 56.80 21.73
C ALA A 251 -0.08 57.65 21.36
N LYS A 252 -1.29 57.08 21.45
CA LYS A 252 -2.55 57.78 21.16
C LYS A 252 -2.84 58.91 22.15
N LYS A 253 -2.51 58.72 23.44
CA LYS A 253 -2.68 59.70 24.52
C LYS A 253 -1.53 60.72 24.63
N GLN A 254 -0.47 60.60 23.81
CA GLN A 254 0.72 61.45 23.85
C GLN A 254 1.50 61.40 25.18
N SER A 255 1.44 60.27 25.89
CA SER A 255 2.11 60.06 27.18
C SER A 255 3.53 59.50 27.00
N GLY A 256 4.52 60.38 26.81
CA GLY A 256 5.88 60.00 26.36
C GLY A 256 6.66 59.02 27.26
N GLN A 257 6.60 59.14 28.58
CA GLN A 257 7.37 58.25 29.48
C GLN A 257 6.77 56.83 29.54
N ASN A 258 5.44 56.72 29.64
CA ASN A 258 4.74 55.44 29.64
C ASN A 258 4.87 54.72 28.29
N PHE A 259 4.94 55.49 27.19
CA PHE A 259 5.21 54.96 25.86
C PHE A 259 6.57 54.29 25.77
N LYS A 260 7.64 54.98 26.21
CA LYS A 260 9.00 54.43 26.14
C LYS A 260 9.14 53.13 26.93
N ASP A 261 8.67 53.10 28.18
CA ASP A 261 8.76 51.89 29.02
C ASP A 261 8.01 50.69 28.40
N ALA A 262 6.81 50.92 27.87
CA ALA A 262 6.04 49.87 27.21
C ALA A 262 6.72 49.35 25.93
N VAL A 263 7.32 50.24 25.14
CA VAL A 263 8.08 49.87 23.92
C VAL A 263 9.32 49.05 24.28
N ASP A 264 10.13 49.51 25.23
CA ASP A 264 11.37 48.82 25.64
C ASP A 264 11.06 47.39 26.13
N LYS A 265 10.01 47.23 26.95
CA LYS A 265 9.55 45.92 27.45
C LYS A 265 9.02 45.02 26.32
N LYS A 266 8.22 45.58 25.41
CA LYS A 266 7.68 44.87 24.24
C LYS A 266 8.80 44.36 23.32
N GLU A 267 9.79 45.19 23.01
CA GLU A 267 10.89 44.84 22.11
C GLU A 267 11.78 43.73 22.69
N LEU A 268 12.06 43.79 24.00
CA LEU A 268 12.81 42.74 24.70
C LEU A 268 12.08 41.39 24.59
N LEU A 269 10.77 41.36 24.85
CA LEU A 269 9.94 40.16 24.74
C LEU A 269 9.91 39.63 23.29
N LEU A 270 9.75 40.52 22.32
CA LEU A 270 9.74 40.15 20.90
C LEU A 270 11.04 39.47 20.48
N LYS A 271 12.19 39.96 20.96
CA LYS A 271 13.49 39.35 20.72
C LYS A 271 13.54 37.91 21.25
N THR A 272 13.13 37.69 22.50
CA THR A 272 13.09 36.35 23.12
C THR A 272 12.12 35.41 22.38
N ILE A 273 10.93 35.91 22.03
CA ILE A 273 9.93 35.14 21.27
C ILE A 273 10.50 34.70 19.92
N ASN A 274 11.10 35.61 19.16
CA ASN A 274 11.65 35.31 17.84
C ASN A 274 12.85 34.35 17.89
N GLN A 275 13.69 34.41 18.92
CA GLN A 275 14.78 33.46 19.13
C GLN A 275 14.26 32.03 19.36
N SER A 276 13.22 31.86 20.17
CA SER A 276 12.57 30.56 20.38
C SER A 276 11.93 30.04 19.09
N ARG A 277 11.18 30.92 18.38
CA ARG A 277 10.57 30.59 17.09
C ARG A 277 11.60 30.11 16.07
N PHE A 278 12.73 30.80 15.93
CA PHE A 278 13.80 30.41 15.02
C PHE A 278 14.38 29.04 15.37
N SER A 279 14.67 28.81 16.66
CA SER A 279 15.21 27.53 17.14
C SER A 279 14.25 26.37 16.88
N ALA A 280 12.96 26.59 17.18
CA ALA A 280 11.91 25.60 16.96
C ALA A 280 11.67 25.31 15.48
N LYS A 281 11.68 26.33 14.62
CA LYS A 281 11.58 26.17 13.17
C LYS A 281 12.71 25.31 12.61
N ASN A 282 13.96 25.56 13.01
CA ASN A 282 15.10 24.73 12.61
C ASN A 282 14.97 23.30 13.12
N LYS A 283 14.50 23.11 14.37
CA LYS A 283 14.26 21.79 14.92
C LYS A 283 13.20 21.02 14.14
N TRP A 284 12.11 21.67 13.74
CA TRP A 284 11.07 21.06 12.90
C TRP A 284 11.63 20.59 11.56
N PHE A 285 12.41 21.43 10.86
CA PHE A 285 13.03 21.03 9.59
C PHE A 285 13.92 19.81 9.74
N ASN A 286 14.72 19.74 10.80
CA ASN A 286 15.55 18.57 11.07
C ASN A 286 14.70 17.31 11.31
N ILE A 287 13.60 17.42 12.07
CA ILE A 287 12.68 16.30 12.29
C ILE A 287 12.07 15.82 10.97
N VAL A 288 11.57 16.74 10.14
CA VAL A 288 10.99 16.41 8.84
C VAL A 288 12.03 15.78 7.92
N GLU A 289 13.25 16.32 7.88
CA GLU A 289 14.35 15.77 7.09
C GLU A 289 14.74 14.36 7.55
N ASP A 290 14.82 14.13 8.86
CA ASP A 290 15.12 12.82 9.43
C ASP A 290 14.00 11.81 9.14
N ASN A 291 12.74 12.22 9.23
CA ASN A 291 11.58 11.38 8.89
C ASN A 291 11.62 10.99 7.40
N LEU A 292 11.84 11.94 6.50
CA LEU A 292 11.97 11.67 5.05
C LEU A 292 13.14 10.73 4.75
N LYS A 293 14.30 10.91 5.40
CA LYS A 293 15.43 9.98 5.27
C LYS A 293 15.09 8.59 5.77
N SER A 294 14.39 8.50 6.91
CA SER A 294 13.98 7.22 7.49
C SER A 294 13.03 6.46 6.56
N GLU A 295 12.07 7.15 5.94
CA GLU A 295 11.13 6.59 4.98
C GLU A 295 11.85 6.10 3.72
N GLN A 296 12.74 6.92 3.16
CA GLN A 296 13.58 6.52 2.02
C GLN A 296 14.46 5.30 2.36
N ASN A 297 15.07 5.27 3.54
CA ASN A 297 15.88 4.14 3.99
C ASN A 297 15.04 2.87 4.16
N ASN A 298 13.82 2.98 4.67
CA ASN A 298 12.88 1.86 4.79
C ASN A 298 12.48 1.31 3.41
N LEU A 299 12.22 2.18 2.43
CA LEU A 299 11.96 1.78 1.05
C LEU A 299 13.16 1.07 0.41
N ILE A 300 14.38 1.59 0.61
CA ILE A 300 15.61 0.97 0.13
C ILE A 300 15.81 -0.41 0.78
N LYS A 301 15.63 -0.53 2.10
CA LYS A 301 15.73 -1.79 2.84
C LYS A 301 14.70 -2.81 2.34
N ASN A 302 13.47 -2.38 2.07
CA ASN A 302 12.44 -3.26 1.51
C ASN A 302 12.83 -3.75 0.10
N ARG A 303 13.34 -2.87 -0.77
CA ARG A 303 13.86 -3.26 -2.09
C ARG A 303 15.02 -4.25 -2.00
N GLN A 304 15.94 -4.05 -1.05
CA GLN A 304 17.04 -4.99 -0.79
C GLN A 304 16.52 -6.36 -0.35
N ASN A 305 15.56 -6.41 0.57
CA ASN A 305 14.95 -7.66 1.02
C ASN A 305 14.27 -8.43 -0.13
N ILE A 306 13.58 -7.72 -1.04
CA ILE A 306 12.99 -8.32 -2.25
C ILE A 306 14.08 -8.90 -3.15
N LEU A 307 15.16 -8.15 -3.40
CA LEU A 307 16.29 -8.62 -4.22
C LEU A 307 16.95 -9.87 -3.62
N PHE A 308 17.21 -9.89 -2.32
CA PHE A 308 17.75 -11.08 -1.64
C PHE A 308 16.80 -12.28 -1.73
N SER A 309 15.50 -12.05 -1.64
CA SER A 309 14.49 -13.11 -1.82
C SER A 309 14.54 -13.69 -3.23
N ILE A 310 14.66 -12.85 -4.27
CA ILE A 310 14.79 -13.29 -5.66
C ILE A 310 16.07 -14.10 -5.87
N ILE A 311 17.21 -13.62 -5.34
CA ILE A 311 18.49 -14.33 -5.43
C ILE A 311 18.40 -15.69 -4.72
N GLY A 312 17.78 -15.76 -3.55
CA GLY A 312 17.56 -17.00 -2.80
C GLY A 312 16.73 -18.02 -3.57
N VAL A 313 15.63 -17.58 -4.20
CA VAL A 313 14.80 -18.44 -5.06
C VAL A 313 15.58 -18.92 -6.28
N GLY A 314 16.33 -18.02 -6.93
CA GLY A 314 17.17 -18.39 -8.08
C GLY A 314 18.23 -19.43 -7.73
N PHE A 315 18.89 -19.28 -6.58
CA PHE A 315 19.85 -20.25 -6.06
C PHE A 315 19.18 -21.61 -5.79
N LEU A 316 17.99 -21.62 -5.19
CA LEU A 316 17.23 -22.85 -4.91
C LEU A 316 16.89 -23.58 -6.21
N VAL A 317 16.46 -22.86 -7.26
CA VAL A 317 16.20 -23.43 -8.58
C VAL A 317 17.47 -24.06 -9.18
N ILE A 318 18.62 -23.38 -9.08
CA ILE A 318 19.91 -23.92 -9.55
C ILE A 318 20.29 -25.20 -8.81
N VAL A 319 20.07 -25.26 -7.49
CA VAL A 319 20.30 -26.46 -6.69
C VAL A 319 19.39 -27.61 -7.14
N LEU A 320 18.09 -27.35 -7.36
CA LEU A 320 17.14 -28.36 -7.84
C LEU A 320 17.50 -28.88 -9.23
N ILE A 321 17.89 -28.01 -10.16
CA ILE A 321 18.36 -28.40 -11.50
C ILE A 321 19.62 -29.28 -11.37
N SER A 322 20.53 -28.91 -10.49
CA SER A 322 21.76 -29.68 -10.24
C SER A 322 21.44 -31.07 -9.68
N LEU A 323 20.55 -31.18 -8.68
CA LEU A 323 20.11 -32.45 -8.11
C LEU A 323 19.43 -33.34 -9.16
N TRP A 324 18.54 -32.76 -9.97
CA TRP A 324 17.87 -33.46 -11.06
C TRP A 324 18.86 -34.00 -12.09
N TYR A 325 19.85 -33.18 -12.47
CA TYR A 325 20.93 -33.60 -13.37
C TYR A 325 21.75 -34.76 -12.80
N PHE A 326 22.15 -34.68 -11.51
CA PHE A 326 22.86 -35.77 -10.84
C PHE A 326 22.04 -37.06 -10.77
N GLN A 327 20.74 -36.95 -10.49
CA GLN A 327 19.83 -38.10 -10.40
C GLN A 327 19.67 -38.81 -11.75
N ILE A 328 19.51 -38.08 -12.85
CA ILE A 328 19.44 -38.64 -14.20
C ILE A 328 20.75 -39.33 -14.57
N ASN A 329 21.89 -38.71 -14.29
CA ASN A 329 23.18 -39.30 -14.60
C ASN A 329 23.42 -40.60 -13.81
N SER A 330 22.97 -40.68 -12.56
CA SER A 330 23.00 -41.90 -11.76
C SER A 330 22.16 -43.02 -12.39
N GLN A 331 20.91 -42.73 -12.77
CA GLN A 331 20.03 -43.69 -13.45
C GLN A 331 20.60 -44.15 -14.80
N ASN A 332 21.22 -43.24 -15.56
CA ASN A 332 21.86 -43.59 -16.83
C ASN A 332 23.02 -44.56 -16.63
N LYS A 333 23.84 -44.42 -15.58
CA LYS A 333 24.90 -45.39 -15.26
C LYS A 333 24.34 -46.77 -14.95
N GLU A 334 23.26 -46.85 -14.16
CA GLU A 334 22.60 -48.12 -13.86
C GLU A 334 21.98 -48.75 -15.12
N TYR A 335 21.34 -47.94 -15.98
CA TYR A 335 20.81 -48.39 -17.26
C TYR A 335 21.91 -48.95 -18.17
N GLN A 336 23.05 -48.26 -18.31
CA GLN A 336 24.18 -48.76 -19.10
C GLN A 336 24.77 -50.05 -18.54
N ASN A 337 24.88 -50.16 -17.21
CA ASN A 337 25.33 -51.41 -16.56
C ASN A 337 24.34 -52.56 -16.82
N PHE A 338 23.04 -52.29 -16.76
CA PHE A 338 21.99 -53.26 -17.07
C PHE A 338 22.05 -53.74 -18.53
N ILE A 339 22.16 -52.81 -19.48
CA ILE A 339 22.30 -53.11 -20.90
C ILE A 339 23.57 -53.91 -21.18
N THR A 340 24.69 -53.55 -20.56
CA THR A 340 25.96 -54.28 -20.68
C THR A 340 25.80 -55.72 -20.17
N LYS A 341 25.12 -55.91 -19.03
CA LYS A 341 24.85 -57.24 -18.47
C LYS A 341 23.93 -58.07 -19.37
N ILE A 342 22.90 -57.46 -19.96
CA ILE A 342 22.03 -58.09 -20.96
C ILE A 342 22.83 -58.51 -22.21
N ASN A 343 23.73 -57.65 -22.70
CA ASN A 343 24.55 -57.95 -23.87
C ASN A 343 25.55 -59.10 -23.62
N LEU A 344 26.19 -59.12 -22.44
CA LEU A 344 27.06 -60.23 -22.02
C LEU A 344 26.30 -61.57 -21.90
N LEU A 345 25.03 -61.52 -21.49
CA LEU A 345 24.16 -62.70 -21.44
C LEU A 345 23.71 -63.17 -22.84
N LYS A 346 23.58 -62.25 -23.80
CA LYS A 346 23.32 -62.58 -25.21
C LYS A 346 24.54 -63.21 -25.88
N GLU A 347 25.75 -62.70 -25.64
CA GLU A 347 26.99 -63.27 -26.18
C GLU A 347 27.24 -64.70 -25.67
N LYS A 348 26.91 -65.00 -24.40
CA LYS A 348 26.98 -66.37 -23.86
C LYS A 348 25.96 -67.36 -24.46
N LYS A 349 25.00 -66.90 -25.25
CA LYS A 349 23.92 -67.73 -25.85
C LYS A 349 23.84 -67.64 -27.38
N ALA A 350 24.87 -67.19 -28.08
CA ALA A 350 24.88 -67.15 -29.53
C ALA A 350 25.06 -68.57 -30.14
N PRO A 351 24.16 -69.08 -31.00
CA PRO A 351 24.39 -70.29 -31.79
C PRO A 351 25.27 -69.95 -33.00
N GLN A 352 26.17 -70.88 -33.40
CA GLN A 352 27.01 -70.75 -34.59
C GLN A 352 26.16 -70.60 -35.89
N PRO A 353 26.59 -69.77 -36.85
CA PRO A 353 25.92 -69.67 -38.15
C PRO A 353 26.20 -70.94 -38.98
N GLN A 354 25.13 -71.62 -39.38
CA GLN A 354 25.19 -72.71 -40.35
C GLN A 354 25.18 -72.08 -41.75
N VAL A 355 26.28 -72.23 -42.48
CA VAL A 355 26.40 -71.83 -43.88
C VAL A 355 25.41 -72.68 -44.70
N ILE A 356 24.46 -72.02 -45.36
CA ILE A 356 23.45 -72.67 -46.22
C ILE A 356 24.02 -72.75 -47.64
N SER A 357 23.75 -73.86 -48.34
CA SER A 357 24.01 -73.98 -49.78
C SER A 357 23.13 -73.01 -50.56
N GLU A 358 23.75 -72.17 -51.40
CA GLU A 358 23.12 -71.15 -52.27
C GLU A 358 21.91 -71.70 -53.07
N LYS A 359 21.90 -73.00 -53.37
CA LYS A 359 20.79 -73.67 -54.08
C LYS A 359 19.52 -73.78 -53.24
N THR A 360 19.63 -74.00 -51.93
CA THR A 360 18.48 -74.14 -51.01
C THR A 360 17.89 -72.77 -50.67
N GLU A 361 18.74 -71.75 -50.55
CA GLU A 361 18.31 -70.38 -50.32
C GLU A 361 17.51 -69.81 -51.49
N ASN A 362 18.00 -70.01 -52.73
CA ASN A 362 17.29 -69.60 -53.94
C ASN A 362 15.92 -70.31 -54.11
N LEU A 363 15.82 -71.59 -53.74
CA LEU A 363 14.55 -72.31 -53.76
C LEU A 363 13.55 -71.76 -52.73
N LEU A 364 14.02 -71.42 -51.54
CA LEU A 364 13.20 -70.84 -50.48
C LEU A 364 12.72 -69.42 -50.83
N LEU A 365 13.59 -68.62 -51.46
CA LEU A 365 13.21 -67.29 -51.98
C LEU A 365 12.12 -67.40 -53.03
N LYS A 366 12.24 -68.35 -53.98
CA LYS A 366 11.19 -68.59 -54.97
C LYS A 366 9.86 -68.99 -54.32
N LYS A 367 9.90 -69.89 -53.33
CA LYS A 367 8.72 -70.31 -52.56
C LYS A 367 8.09 -69.15 -51.77
N LEU A 368 8.90 -68.21 -51.27
CA LEU A 368 8.43 -66.97 -50.61
C LEU A 368 7.76 -66.02 -51.60
N ASP A 369 8.35 -65.81 -52.77
CA ASP A 369 7.76 -64.96 -53.82
C ASP A 369 6.44 -65.54 -54.35
N ASP A 370 6.35 -66.87 -54.47
CA ASP A 370 5.09 -67.54 -54.82
C ASP A 370 4.04 -67.37 -53.71
N PHE A 371 4.45 -67.38 -52.43
CA PHE A 371 3.55 -67.08 -51.31
C PHE A 371 3.04 -65.63 -51.35
N GLU A 372 3.88 -64.64 -51.68
CA GLU A 372 3.48 -63.23 -51.78
C GLU A 372 2.42 -62.97 -52.85
N LYS A 373 2.40 -63.80 -53.91
CA LYS A 373 1.38 -63.73 -54.97
C LYS A 373 0.04 -64.36 -54.55
N THR A 374 0.02 -65.10 -53.46
CA THR A 374 -1.23 -65.62 -52.86
C THR A 374 -1.76 -64.64 -51.84
N GLU A 375 -3.07 -64.69 -51.54
CA GLU A 375 -3.66 -63.91 -50.44
C GLU A 375 -3.55 -64.64 -49.07
N ASP A 376 -2.71 -65.68 -48.97
CA ASP A 376 -2.63 -66.52 -47.76
C ASP A 376 -2.02 -65.78 -46.55
N PHE A 377 -1.32 -64.67 -46.77
CA PHE A 377 -0.82 -63.80 -45.69
C PHE A 377 -1.95 -63.11 -44.90
N ILE A 378 -3.18 -63.07 -45.42
CA ILE A 378 -4.35 -62.46 -44.77
C ILE A 378 -4.97 -63.42 -43.74
N LYS A 379 -4.73 -64.73 -43.87
CA LYS A 379 -5.31 -65.74 -42.98
C LYS A 379 -4.88 -65.52 -41.53
N SER A 380 -5.83 -65.68 -40.61
CA SER A 380 -5.62 -65.42 -39.17
C SER A 380 -4.67 -66.42 -38.50
N ASP A 381 -4.44 -67.57 -39.11
CA ASP A 381 -3.56 -68.64 -38.62
C ASP A 381 -2.12 -68.53 -39.18
N ILE A 382 -1.80 -67.47 -39.92
CA ILE A 382 -0.44 -67.27 -40.42
C ILE A 382 0.53 -67.03 -39.25
N SER A 383 1.52 -67.91 -39.13
CA SER A 383 2.59 -67.83 -38.14
C SER A 383 3.89 -68.29 -38.79
N LEU A 384 5.03 -67.91 -38.22
CA LEU A 384 6.34 -68.31 -38.72
C LEU A 384 6.45 -69.84 -38.79
N GLN A 385 5.88 -70.54 -37.81
CA GLN A 385 5.80 -71.99 -37.73
C GLN A 385 4.99 -72.58 -38.89
N ASN A 386 3.79 -72.04 -39.13
CA ASN A 386 2.89 -72.54 -40.16
C ASN A 386 3.42 -72.25 -41.56
N LEU A 387 4.01 -71.07 -41.78
CA LEU A 387 4.63 -70.74 -43.06
C LEU A 387 5.88 -71.59 -43.30
N ALA A 388 6.74 -71.78 -42.31
CA ALA A 388 7.92 -72.65 -42.44
C ALA A 388 7.51 -74.07 -42.85
N LYS A 389 6.48 -74.62 -42.20
CA LYS A 389 5.93 -75.94 -42.56
C LYS A 389 5.41 -75.97 -44.00
N LYS A 390 4.67 -74.93 -44.42
CA LYS A 390 4.11 -74.83 -45.78
C LYS A 390 5.18 -74.70 -46.87
N LEU A 391 6.27 -73.99 -46.58
CA LEU A 391 7.39 -73.83 -47.51
C LEU A 391 8.41 -74.98 -47.41
N GLU A 392 8.14 -75.98 -46.56
CA GLU A 392 8.99 -77.14 -46.29
C GLU A 392 10.40 -76.74 -45.79
N THR A 393 10.44 -75.81 -44.83
CA THR A 393 11.67 -75.34 -44.16
C THR A 393 11.47 -75.31 -42.63
N ASN A 394 12.50 -74.91 -41.88
CA ASN A 394 12.38 -74.65 -40.45
C ASN A 394 12.24 -73.15 -40.15
N THR A 395 11.73 -72.82 -38.96
CA THR A 395 11.46 -71.44 -38.54
C THR A 395 12.72 -70.58 -38.46
N LYS A 396 13.87 -71.17 -38.12
CA LYS A 396 15.16 -70.48 -38.07
C LYS A 396 15.55 -69.99 -39.46
N TYR A 397 15.59 -70.89 -40.44
CA TYR A 397 15.93 -70.55 -41.82
C TYR A 397 14.93 -69.59 -42.44
N LEU A 398 13.62 -69.80 -42.24
CA LEU A 398 12.62 -68.86 -42.75
C LEU A 398 12.79 -67.46 -42.15
N SER A 399 12.99 -67.35 -40.83
CA SER A 399 13.22 -66.06 -40.18
C SER A 399 14.52 -65.42 -40.65
N GLU A 400 15.58 -66.19 -40.82
CA GLU A 400 16.88 -65.71 -41.30
C GLU A 400 16.78 -65.21 -42.75
N THR A 401 16.15 -65.97 -43.65
CA THR A 401 15.91 -65.56 -45.04
C THR A 401 15.07 -64.29 -45.13
N ILE A 402 13.98 -64.16 -44.35
CA ILE A 402 13.15 -62.94 -44.34
C ILE A 402 13.95 -61.76 -43.79
N ASN A 403 14.68 -61.95 -42.69
CA ASN A 403 15.51 -60.89 -42.12
C ASN A 403 16.61 -60.44 -43.10
N THR A 404 17.28 -61.37 -43.77
CA THR A 404 18.40 -61.06 -44.68
C THR A 404 17.93 -60.41 -45.98
N HIS A 405 16.88 -60.97 -46.61
CA HIS A 405 16.47 -60.55 -47.96
C HIS A 405 15.35 -59.52 -47.99
N LYS A 406 14.45 -59.53 -47.00
CA LYS A 406 13.35 -58.57 -46.88
C LYS A 406 13.63 -57.50 -45.83
N GLN A 407 14.76 -57.59 -45.11
CA GLN A 407 15.24 -56.63 -44.09
C GLN A 407 14.20 -56.35 -42.99
N LYS A 408 13.37 -57.36 -42.68
CA LYS A 408 12.22 -57.27 -41.78
C LYS A 408 12.12 -58.53 -40.92
N ASN A 409 11.65 -58.39 -39.69
CA ASN A 409 11.19 -59.57 -38.94
C ASN A 409 9.89 -60.12 -39.55
N PHE A 410 9.58 -61.38 -39.26
CA PHE A 410 8.40 -62.07 -39.82
C PHE A 410 7.09 -61.28 -39.64
N ASN A 411 6.85 -60.69 -38.47
CA ASN A 411 5.62 -59.93 -38.22
C ASN A 411 5.55 -58.66 -39.07
N ALA A 412 6.66 -57.91 -39.16
CA ALA A 412 6.75 -56.72 -40.01
C ALA A 412 6.55 -57.08 -41.49
N TYR A 413 7.16 -58.19 -41.93
CA TYR A 413 7.01 -58.72 -43.28
C TYR A 413 5.54 -59.04 -43.64
N ILE A 414 4.86 -59.85 -42.81
CA ILE A 414 3.44 -60.19 -43.05
C ILE A 414 2.55 -58.95 -42.99
N ASN A 415 2.78 -58.07 -42.01
CA ASN A 415 2.00 -56.86 -41.85
C ASN A 415 2.13 -55.92 -43.04
N GLU A 416 3.31 -55.81 -43.65
CA GLU A 416 3.49 -55.00 -44.84
C GLU A 416 2.76 -55.58 -46.06
N LEU A 417 2.79 -56.90 -46.27
CA LEU A 417 1.99 -57.56 -47.31
C LEU A 417 0.49 -57.27 -47.13
N ARG A 418 -0.02 -57.35 -45.89
CA ARG A 418 -1.42 -57.03 -45.55
C ARG A 418 -1.79 -55.57 -45.81
N ILE A 419 -0.89 -54.63 -45.51
CA ILE A 419 -1.12 -53.21 -45.81
C ILE A 419 -1.08 -52.95 -47.31
N ASN A 420 -0.11 -53.52 -48.03
CA ASN A 420 -0.04 -53.37 -49.49
C ASN A 420 -1.30 -53.93 -50.17
N TYR A 421 -1.79 -55.08 -49.70
CA TYR A 421 -3.04 -55.66 -50.18
C TYR A 421 -4.24 -54.71 -50.06
N ILE A 422 -4.44 -54.11 -48.88
CA ILE A 422 -5.59 -53.20 -48.70
C ILE A 422 -5.41 -51.89 -49.46
N ILE A 423 -4.16 -51.42 -49.63
CA ILE A 423 -3.85 -50.25 -50.46
C ILE A 423 -4.25 -50.51 -51.91
N ASP A 424 -3.92 -51.68 -52.44
CA ASP A 424 -4.26 -52.04 -53.82
C ASP A 424 -5.78 -52.15 -54.01
N LYS A 425 -6.51 -52.77 -53.07
CA LYS A 425 -7.99 -52.76 -53.09
C LYS A 425 -8.56 -51.34 -53.03
N LEU A 426 -8.00 -50.47 -52.19
CA LEU A 426 -8.45 -49.07 -52.07
C LEU A 426 -8.23 -48.28 -53.38
N LYS A 427 -7.12 -48.55 -54.10
CA LYS A 427 -6.84 -47.92 -55.40
C LYS A 427 -7.75 -48.47 -56.50
N GLU A 428 -7.84 -49.79 -56.63
CA GLU A 428 -8.51 -50.46 -57.75
C GLU A 428 -10.04 -50.49 -57.63
N LYS A 429 -10.58 -50.51 -56.40
CA LYS A 429 -12.01 -50.72 -56.15
C LYS A 429 -12.57 -49.58 -55.28
N PRO A 430 -13.16 -48.53 -55.89
CA PRO A 430 -13.69 -47.38 -55.17
C PRO A 430 -14.67 -47.71 -54.04
N ILE A 431 -15.42 -48.83 -54.14
CA ILE A 431 -16.33 -49.30 -53.10
C ILE A 431 -15.64 -49.47 -51.73
N TYR A 432 -14.37 -49.90 -51.69
CA TYR A 432 -13.62 -50.08 -50.44
C TYR A 432 -13.39 -48.75 -49.69
N ARG A 433 -13.47 -47.61 -50.39
CA ARG A 433 -13.32 -46.25 -49.81
C ARG A 433 -14.56 -45.79 -49.05
N SER A 434 -15.66 -46.54 -49.15
CA SER A 434 -16.90 -46.31 -48.39
C SER A 434 -16.99 -47.17 -47.12
N TYR A 435 -16.15 -48.21 -47.00
CA TYR A 435 -16.16 -49.10 -45.86
C TYR A 435 -15.57 -48.47 -44.60
N LYS A 436 -16.09 -48.89 -43.45
CA LYS A 436 -15.57 -48.48 -42.14
C LYS A 436 -14.15 -49.04 -41.95
N ILE A 437 -13.27 -48.30 -41.29
CA ILE A 437 -11.88 -48.73 -41.04
C ILE A 437 -11.80 -50.10 -40.33
N LYS A 438 -12.77 -50.41 -39.46
CA LYS A 438 -12.89 -51.74 -38.84
C LYS A 438 -13.02 -52.86 -39.88
N TYR A 439 -13.85 -52.66 -40.90
CA TYR A 439 -14.02 -53.64 -41.98
C TYR A 439 -12.73 -53.80 -42.79
N LEU A 440 -12.04 -52.70 -43.10
CA LEU A 440 -10.75 -52.74 -43.82
C LEU A 440 -9.65 -53.47 -43.01
N ALA A 441 -9.68 -53.35 -41.69
CA ALA A 441 -8.77 -54.08 -40.80
C ALA A 441 -9.05 -55.59 -40.85
N GLU A 442 -10.33 -56.00 -40.77
CA GLU A 442 -10.73 -57.41 -40.87
C GLU A 442 -10.40 -58.00 -42.25
N GLU A 443 -10.72 -57.28 -43.32
CA GLU A 443 -10.42 -57.68 -44.71
C GLU A 443 -8.91 -57.86 -44.96
N SER A 444 -8.06 -57.09 -44.29
CA SER A 444 -6.60 -57.20 -44.40
C SER A 444 -5.96 -58.14 -43.37
N GLY A 445 -6.77 -58.89 -42.61
CA GLY A 445 -6.29 -59.94 -41.71
C GLY A 445 -5.80 -59.45 -40.34
N PHE A 446 -6.13 -58.22 -39.94
CA PHE A 446 -5.83 -57.70 -38.61
C PHE A 446 -6.91 -58.05 -37.61
N SER A 447 -6.50 -58.50 -36.41
CA SER A 447 -7.41 -58.85 -35.32
C SER A 447 -8.04 -57.63 -34.64
N THR A 448 -7.44 -56.44 -34.74
CA THR A 448 -7.94 -55.22 -34.12
C THR A 448 -7.73 -53.99 -35.00
N HIS A 449 -8.66 -53.04 -34.88
CA HIS A 449 -8.59 -51.74 -35.56
C HIS A 449 -7.33 -50.94 -35.17
N SER A 450 -6.92 -50.97 -33.90
CA SER A 450 -5.76 -50.22 -33.41
C SER A 450 -4.44 -50.76 -34.00
N ALA A 451 -4.28 -52.08 -34.10
CA ALA A 451 -3.12 -52.68 -34.73
C ALA A 451 -3.04 -52.33 -36.22
N PHE A 452 -4.17 -52.43 -36.95
CA PHE A 452 -4.25 -52.01 -38.34
C PHE A 452 -3.84 -50.55 -38.54
N ALA A 453 -4.44 -49.62 -37.78
CA ALA A 453 -4.16 -48.19 -37.94
C ALA A 453 -2.70 -47.83 -37.65
N ALA A 454 -2.09 -48.45 -36.64
CA ALA A 454 -0.68 -48.24 -36.29
C ALA A 454 0.27 -48.73 -37.39
N VAL A 455 0.04 -49.95 -37.91
CA VAL A 455 0.86 -50.53 -38.97
C VAL A 455 0.64 -49.79 -40.29
N PHE A 456 -0.60 -49.47 -40.65
CA PHE A 456 -0.92 -48.70 -41.86
C PHE A 456 -0.18 -47.37 -41.88
N LYS A 457 -0.17 -46.64 -40.74
CA LYS A 457 0.58 -45.38 -40.63
C LYS A 457 2.10 -45.59 -40.67
N SER A 458 2.61 -46.67 -40.09
CA SER A 458 4.04 -46.99 -40.16
C SER A 458 4.51 -47.29 -41.58
N VAL A 459 3.68 -47.94 -42.40
CA VAL A 459 4.02 -48.34 -43.77
C VAL A 459 3.78 -47.19 -44.75
N THR A 460 2.69 -46.44 -44.61
CA THR A 460 2.28 -45.39 -45.58
C THR A 460 2.67 -43.96 -45.17
N GLY A 461 3.10 -43.76 -43.92
CA GLY A 461 3.32 -42.44 -43.32
C GLY A 461 2.06 -41.70 -42.88
N MET A 462 0.86 -42.18 -43.21
CA MET A 462 -0.42 -41.51 -42.92
C MET A 462 -1.49 -42.46 -42.39
N SER A 463 -2.52 -41.92 -41.73
CA SER A 463 -3.62 -42.76 -41.21
C SER A 463 -4.47 -43.34 -42.35
N PRO A 464 -5.14 -44.50 -42.15
CA PRO A 464 -6.06 -45.06 -43.13
C PRO A 464 -7.14 -44.07 -43.60
N ALA A 465 -7.68 -43.27 -42.68
CA ALA A 465 -8.71 -42.27 -42.99
C ALA A 465 -8.18 -41.17 -43.93
N ASN A 466 -6.98 -40.65 -43.65
CA ASN A 466 -6.35 -39.63 -44.48
C ASN A 466 -6.00 -40.19 -45.88
N TYR A 467 -5.56 -41.44 -45.95
CA TYR A 467 -5.26 -42.11 -47.23
C TYR A 467 -6.51 -42.25 -48.10
N ILE A 468 -7.64 -42.66 -47.52
CA ILE A 468 -8.92 -42.77 -48.23
C ILE A 468 -9.42 -41.39 -48.71
N GLN A 469 -9.28 -40.35 -47.88
CA GLN A 469 -9.65 -38.99 -48.26
C GLN A 469 -8.83 -38.49 -49.46
N LEU A 470 -7.51 -38.75 -49.45
CA LEU A 470 -6.61 -38.39 -50.55
C LEU A 470 -6.96 -39.13 -51.86
N LEU A 471 -7.41 -40.38 -51.78
CA LEU A 471 -7.87 -41.12 -52.97
C LEU A 471 -9.19 -40.57 -53.52
N LYS A 472 -10.12 -40.13 -52.65
CA LYS A 472 -11.39 -39.50 -53.08
C LYS A 472 -11.15 -38.16 -53.78
N GLN A 473 -10.23 -37.35 -53.26
CA GLN A 473 -9.86 -36.05 -53.83
C GLN A 473 -9.14 -36.14 -55.18
N LYS A 474 -8.58 -37.30 -55.56
CA LYS A 474 -7.96 -37.51 -56.87
C LYS A 474 -8.94 -38.01 -57.94
N GLU A 475 -10.17 -38.34 -57.57
CA GLU A 475 -11.24 -38.76 -58.49
C GLU A 475 -12.25 -37.64 -58.79
N GLU A 476 -12.24 -36.56 -58.01
CA GLU A 476 -12.88 -35.27 -58.30
C GLU A 476 -11.95 -34.40 -59.16
#